data_AF-A0A6G2DEU4-F1
#
_entry.id   AF-A0A6G2DEU4-F1
#
_cell.length_a   1.000
_cell.length_b   1.000
_cell.length_c   1.000
_cell.angle_alpha   90.00
_cell.angle_beta   90.00
_cell.angle_gamma   90.00
#
_symmetry.space_group_name_H-M   'P 1'
#
loop_
_entity.id
_entity.type
_entity.pdbx_description
1 polymer ?
#
loop_
_entity_poly.entity_id
_entity_poly.type
_entity_poly.pdbx_seq_one_letter_code
_entity_poly.pdbx_strand_id
1 'polypeptide(L)'
;MTTFKDGFLWGGAVAAHQLEGGWQEGGKGISVADVMTAGRHGVAREITLGVLEGKYYPNHEAIDFYHRYKEDIALFAEMGFKCFRTSIAWTRIFPKGDELEPNEEGLQFYANLFDECLKNGIEPVITLS
;
A
#
# COMPACT_ATOMS: atom_id res chain seq x y z
N MET A 1 -18.32 -32.28 13.38
CA MET A 1 -18.16 -31.00 12.67
C MET A 1 -16.69 -30.84 12.35
N THR A 2 -16.34 -30.50 11.11
CA THR A 2 -14.98 -30.10 10.74
C THR A 2 -14.85 -28.60 10.93
N THR A 3 -13.92 -28.16 11.77
CA THR A 3 -13.61 -26.75 12.01
C THR A 3 -12.29 -26.38 11.34
N PHE A 4 -12.07 -25.08 11.14
CA PHE A 4 -10.72 -24.60 10.79
C PHE A 4 -9.73 -24.98 11.89
N LYS A 5 -8.46 -25.12 11.52
CA LYS A 5 -7.38 -25.36 12.48
C LYS A 5 -7.27 -24.17 13.43
N ASP A 6 -6.94 -24.44 14.69
CA ASP A 6 -6.54 -23.40 15.62
C ASP A 6 -5.37 -22.61 15.04
N GLY A 7 -5.41 -21.28 15.20
CA GLY A 7 -4.43 -20.38 14.61
C GLY A 7 -4.61 -20.12 13.11
N PHE A 8 -5.76 -20.44 12.50
CA PHE A 8 -6.03 -20.01 11.13
C PHE A 8 -5.98 -18.48 11.01
N LEU A 9 -5.10 -17.98 10.13
CA LEU A 9 -4.84 -16.56 9.95
C LEU A 9 -5.90 -15.90 9.06
N TRP A 10 -7.05 -15.58 9.65
CA TRP A 10 -8.05 -14.73 9.01
C TRP A 10 -7.52 -13.31 8.82
N GLY A 11 -7.81 -12.70 7.67
CA GLY A 11 -7.32 -11.37 7.36
C GLY A 11 -7.90 -10.80 6.08
N GLY A 12 -7.32 -9.68 5.65
CA GLY A 12 -7.65 -8.99 4.41
C GLY A 12 -6.38 -8.66 3.63
N ALA A 13 -6.54 -8.36 2.34
CA ALA A 13 -5.42 -8.14 1.43
C ALA A 13 -5.62 -6.92 0.54
N VAL A 14 -4.55 -6.15 0.36
CA VAL A 14 -4.45 -4.97 -0.49
C VAL A 14 -3.03 -4.89 -1.10
N ALA A 15 -2.76 -3.87 -1.92
CA ALA A 15 -1.42 -3.55 -2.41
C ALA A 15 -1.18 -2.04 -2.38
N ALA A 16 0.02 -1.60 -2.01
CA ALA A 16 0.36 -0.21 -1.67
C ALA A 16 -0.19 0.83 -2.65
N HIS A 17 0.11 0.69 -3.94
CA HIS A 17 -0.31 1.66 -4.96
C HIS A 17 -1.83 1.78 -5.15
N GLN A 18 -2.62 0.82 -4.65
CA GLN A 18 -4.08 0.81 -4.79
C GLN A 18 -4.79 1.51 -3.65
N LEU A 19 -4.12 1.72 -2.50
CA LEU A 19 -4.75 2.29 -1.31
C LEU A 19 -3.97 3.43 -0.64
N GLU A 20 -2.64 3.41 -0.68
CA GLU A 20 -1.82 4.35 0.11
C GLU A 20 -2.11 5.80 -0.25
N GLY A 21 -2.07 6.15 -1.54
CA GLY A 21 -2.00 7.56 -1.92
C GLY A 21 -0.64 8.15 -1.51
N GLY A 22 -0.59 9.45 -1.21
CA GLY A 22 0.64 10.13 -0.81
C GLY A 22 1.79 9.84 -1.78
N TRP A 23 1.51 9.87 -3.09
CA TRP A 23 2.37 9.25 -4.11
C TRP A 23 3.73 9.93 -4.30
N GLN A 24 3.88 11.16 -3.80
CA GLN A 24 5.14 11.92 -3.75
C GLN A 24 5.61 12.21 -2.32
N GLU A 25 4.89 11.71 -1.31
CA GLU A 25 5.23 11.98 0.07
C GLU A 25 6.38 11.12 0.56
N GLY A 26 7.14 11.68 1.49
CA GLY A 26 8.30 11.07 2.09
C GLY A 26 9.36 10.59 1.11
N GLY A 27 9.58 11.37 0.05
CA GLY A 27 10.60 11.06 -0.97
C GLY A 27 10.22 9.91 -1.91
N LYS A 28 8.96 9.44 -1.92
CA LYS A 28 8.52 8.38 -2.83
C LYS A 28 8.73 8.77 -4.31
N GLY A 29 9.34 7.86 -5.06
CA GLY A 29 9.50 7.98 -6.52
C GLY A 29 8.26 7.65 -7.33
N ILE A 30 8.34 7.90 -8.64
CA ILE A 30 7.28 7.57 -9.60
C ILE A 30 7.32 6.07 -9.88
N SER A 31 6.22 5.38 -9.62
CA SER A 31 6.02 3.97 -9.97
C SER A 31 5.35 3.81 -11.33
N VAL A 32 5.32 2.58 -11.84
CA VAL A 32 4.55 2.26 -13.07
C VAL A 32 3.06 2.55 -12.90
N ALA A 33 2.50 2.46 -11.69
CA ALA A 33 1.10 2.77 -11.43
C ALA A 33 0.81 4.27 -11.50
N ASP A 34 1.80 5.12 -11.20
CA ASP A 34 1.67 6.58 -11.17
C ASP A 34 1.56 7.19 -12.57
N VAL A 35 1.84 6.41 -13.62
CA VAL A 35 1.67 6.80 -15.03
C VAL A 35 0.50 6.07 -15.72
N MET A 36 -0.37 5.41 -14.94
CA MET A 36 -1.56 4.74 -15.47
C MET A 36 -2.82 5.56 -15.20
N THR A 37 -3.51 6.00 -16.26
CA THR A 37 -4.75 6.77 -16.11
C THR A 37 -5.92 5.90 -15.64
N ALA A 38 -7.00 6.50 -15.18
CA ALA A 38 -8.23 5.75 -14.91
C ALA A 38 -8.83 5.16 -16.20
N GLY A 39 -9.44 3.99 -16.07
CA GLY A 39 -10.21 3.34 -17.12
C GLY A 39 -11.60 2.95 -16.60
N ARG A 40 -12.34 2.18 -17.39
CA ARG A 40 -13.62 1.58 -16.98
C ARG A 40 -13.92 0.37 -17.85
N HIS A 41 -15.04 -0.31 -17.62
CA HIS A 41 -15.46 -1.38 -18.52
C HIS A 41 -15.55 -0.88 -19.98
N GLY A 42 -14.91 -1.58 -20.90
CA GLY A 42 -14.79 -1.20 -22.31
C GLY A 42 -13.78 -0.10 -22.63
N VAL A 43 -13.09 0.46 -21.62
CA VAL A 43 -12.07 1.51 -21.79
C VAL A 43 -10.83 1.14 -21.00
N ALA A 44 -9.78 0.69 -21.69
CA ALA A 44 -8.50 0.36 -21.07
C ALA A 44 -7.87 1.58 -20.38
N ARG A 45 -7.09 1.33 -19.33
CA ARG A 45 -6.21 2.35 -18.74
C ARG A 45 -5.11 2.70 -19.75
N GLU A 46 -4.75 3.98 -19.82
CA GLU A 46 -3.65 4.45 -20.67
C GLU A 46 -2.36 4.48 -19.84
N ILE A 47 -1.26 4.00 -20.42
CA ILE A 47 0.09 4.16 -19.86
C ILE A 47 0.72 5.38 -20.54
N THR A 48 1.00 6.44 -19.79
CA THR A 48 1.56 7.69 -20.31
C THR A 48 3.07 7.75 -20.18
N LEU A 49 3.72 8.61 -20.96
CA LEU A 49 5.16 8.91 -20.83
C LEU A 49 5.39 9.91 -19.68
N GLY A 50 5.30 9.41 -18.44
CA GLY A 50 5.34 10.23 -17.24
C GLY A 50 3.96 10.75 -16.83
N VAL A 51 3.94 11.61 -15.82
CA VAL A 51 2.72 12.24 -15.30
C VAL A 51 2.40 13.48 -16.14
N LEU A 52 1.22 13.50 -16.75
CA LEU A 52 0.79 14.56 -17.66
C LEU A 52 -0.34 15.40 -17.05
N GLU A 53 -0.27 16.72 -17.25
CA GLU A 53 -1.35 17.63 -16.87
C GLU A 53 -2.65 17.27 -17.63
N GLY A 54 -3.79 17.39 -16.95
CA GLY A 54 -5.12 17.10 -17.52
C GLY A 54 -5.47 15.61 -17.63
N LYS A 55 -4.57 14.70 -17.21
CA LYS A 55 -4.88 13.26 -17.06
C LYS A 55 -5.22 12.94 -15.60
N TYR A 56 -6.11 11.96 -15.41
CA TYR A 56 -6.50 11.50 -14.07
C TYR A 56 -5.82 10.18 -13.72
N TYR A 57 -4.97 10.22 -12.69
CA TYR A 57 -4.22 9.09 -12.17
C TYR A 57 -4.77 8.68 -10.79
N PRO A 58 -5.65 7.67 -10.72
CA PRO A 58 -6.38 7.36 -9.48
C PRO A 58 -5.46 6.87 -8.35
N ASN A 59 -4.27 6.36 -8.70
CA ASN A 59 -3.29 5.85 -7.74
C ASN A 59 -2.56 6.95 -6.97
N HIS A 60 -2.61 8.21 -7.43
CA HIS A 60 -1.93 9.33 -6.77
C HIS A 60 -2.51 9.61 -5.38
N GLU A 61 -3.83 9.60 -5.27
CA GLU A 61 -4.59 9.79 -4.02
C GLU A 61 -5.08 8.45 -3.44
N ALA A 62 -5.46 7.51 -4.30
CA ALA A 62 -6.07 6.24 -3.92
C ALA A 62 -7.23 6.42 -2.91
N ILE A 63 -7.13 5.85 -1.71
CA ILE A 63 -8.07 6.08 -0.61
C ILE A 63 -7.41 6.75 0.61
N ASP A 64 -6.20 7.28 0.41
CA ASP A 64 -5.42 7.97 1.43
C ASP A 64 -5.08 7.14 2.68
N PHE A 65 -4.79 5.85 2.49
CA PHE A 65 -4.35 4.97 3.58
C PHE A 65 -3.02 5.44 4.18
N TYR A 66 -2.17 6.16 3.42
CA TYR A 66 -0.90 6.70 3.90
C TYR A 66 -1.06 7.58 5.14
N HIS A 67 -2.11 8.40 5.20
CA HIS A 67 -2.40 9.24 6.36
C HIS A 67 -3.34 8.57 7.38
N ARG A 68 -4.19 7.65 6.92
CA ARG A 68 -5.33 7.11 7.69
C ARG A 68 -5.12 5.69 8.20
N TYR A 69 -3.95 5.10 8.00
CA TYR A 69 -3.72 3.70 8.33
C TYR A 69 -4.02 3.38 9.79
N LYS A 70 -3.85 4.31 10.74
CA LYS A 70 -4.14 4.02 12.15
C LYS A 70 -5.62 3.77 12.39
N GLU A 71 -6.48 4.60 11.82
CA GLU A 71 -7.94 4.44 11.87
C GLU A 71 -8.37 3.18 11.12
N ASP A 72 -7.76 2.91 9.97
CA ASP A 72 -8.09 1.74 9.15
C ASP A 72 -7.64 0.42 9.82
N ILE A 73 -6.46 0.39 10.44
CA ILE A 73 -5.99 -0.75 11.24
C ILE A 73 -6.92 -0.99 12.45
N ALA A 74 -7.45 0.07 13.08
CA ALA A 74 -8.43 -0.08 14.15
C ALA A 74 -9.72 -0.77 13.67
N LEU A 75 -10.19 -0.46 12.45
CA LEU A 75 -11.33 -1.16 11.84
C LEU A 75 -11.01 -2.64 11.54
N PHE A 76 -9.78 -2.95 11.12
CA PHE A 76 -9.36 -4.35 10.90
C PHE A 76 -9.32 -5.13 12.22
N ALA A 77 -8.89 -4.48 13.30
CA ALA A 77 -8.91 -5.04 14.64
C ALA A 77 -10.34 -5.27 15.16
N GLU A 78 -11.27 -4.35 14.89
CA GLU A 78 -12.70 -4.51 15.22
C GLU A 78 -13.31 -5.75 14.55
N MET A 79 -12.93 -6.03 13.29
CA MET A 79 -13.32 -7.25 12.58
C MET A 79 -12.62 -8.52 13.09
N GLY A 80 -11.60 -8.38 13.94
CA GLY A 80 -10.88 -9.51 14.52
C GLY A 80 -9.83 -10.13 13.61
N PHE A 81 -9.23 -9.35 12.70
CA PHE A 81 -8.13 -9.83 11.84
C PHE A 81 -7.00 -10.44 12.67
N LYS A 82 -6.40 -11.50 12.12
CA LYS A 82 -5.20 -12.16 12.63
C LYS A 82 -3.98 -11.85 11.77
N CYS A 83 -4.20 -11.52 10.51
CA CYS A 83 -3.17 -10.98 9.63
C CYS A 83 -3.72 -9.88 8.72
N PHE A 84 -2.81 -9.04 8.23
CA PHE A 84 -3.12 -8.04 7.22
C PHE A 84 -2.06 -8.12 6.12
N ARG A 85 -2.52 -8.41 4.89
CA ARG A 85 -1.64 -8.50 3.73
C ARG A 85 -1.62 -7.17 2.99
N THR A 86 -0.42 -6.62 2.82
CA THR A 86 -0.17 -5.47 1.94
C THR A 86 1.13 -5.68 1.17
N SER A 87 1.55 -4.69 0.38
CA SER A 87 2.87 -4.65 -0.22
C SER A 87 3.68 -3.47 0.32
N ILE A 88 5.00 -3.61 0.34
CA ILE A 88 5.89 -2.46 0.50
C ILE A 88 6.07 -1.86 -0.88
N ALA A 89 5.70 -0.59 -1.07
CA ALA A 89 5.95 0.12 -2.30
C ALA A 89 7.45 0.30 -2.52
N TRP A 90 8.03 -0.38 -3.52
CA TRP A 90 9.44 -0.26 -3.87
C TRP A 90 9.86 1.21 -3.97
N THR A 91 9.09 2.02 -4.67
CA THR A 91 9.40 3.45 -4.88
C THR A 91 9.44 4.29 -3.59
N ARG A 92 8.97 3.77 -2.45
CA ARG A 92 9.20 4.43 -1.15
C ARG A 92 10.57 4.10 -0.57
N ILE A 93 11.13 2.92 -0.87
CA ILE A 93 12.41 2.45 -0.35
C ILE A 93 13.56 2.83 -1.29
N PHE A 94 13.39 2.61 -2.59
CA PHE A 94 14.33 3.01 -3.65
C PHE A 94 13.55 3.79 -4.71
N PRO A 95 13.46 5.13 -4.60
CA PRO A 95 12.65 5.97 -5.48
C PRO A 95 12.94 5.81 -6.98
N LYS A 96 14.19 5.61 -7.36
CA LYS A 96 14.63 5.33 -8.73
C LYS A 96 14.91 3.84 -8.96
N GLY A 97 15.24 3.12 -7.90
CA GLY A 97 15.48 1.67 -7.91
C GLY A 97 16.95 1.28 -8.01
N ASP A 98 17.86 2.27 -8.11
CA ASP A 98 19.31 2.08 -8.29
C ASP A 98 20.15 2.86 -7.28
N GLU A 99 19.52 3.49 -6.28
CA GLU A 99 20.24 4.14 -5.19
C GLU A 99 21.04 3.13 -4.37
N LEU A 100 22.20 3.57 -3.85
CA LEU A 100 23.05 2.72 -3.00
C LEU A 100 22.48 2.54 -1.59
N GLU A 101 21.77 3.55 -1.11
CA GLU A 101 21.18 3.60 0.23
C GLU A 101 19.67 3.74 0.11
N PRO A 102 18.90 3.09 1.00
CA PRO A 102 17.44 3.20 1.00
C PRO A 102 16.99 4.58 1.48
N ASN A 103 15.76 4.92 1.11
CA ASN A 103 15.06 6.09 1.64
C ASN A 103 14.51 5.81 3.05
N GLU A 104 15.11 6.46 4.04
CA GLU A 104 14.79 6.28 5.45
C GLU A 104 13.34 6.63 5.80
N GLU A 105 12.76 7.65 5.16
CA GLU A 105 11.38 8.05 5.45
C GLU A 105 10.36 7.00 4.96
N GLY A 106 10.68 6.33 3.85
CA GLY A 106 9.90 5.19 3.37
C GLY A 106 10.01 3.98 4.30
N LEU A 107 11.20 3.70 4.83
CA LEU A 107 11.40 2.66 5.84
C LEU A 107 10.62 2.95 7.12
N GLN A 108 10.67 4.20 7.60
CA GLN A 108 9.98 4.64 8.80
C GLN A 108 8.45 4.55 8.66
N PHE A 109 7.90 4.84 7.47
CA PHE A 109 6.48 4.67 7.21
C PHE A 109 6.03 3.22 7.45
N TYR A 110 6.74 2.24 6.88
CA TYR A 110 6.39 0.83 7.05
C TYR A 110 6.67 0.32 8.46
N ALA A 111 7.72 0.81 9.14
CA ALA A 111 7.94 0.53 10.55
C ALA A 111 6.72 0.96 11.39
N ASN A 112 6.23 2.18 11.19
CA ASN A 112 5.05 2.69 11.90
C ASN A 112 3.77 1.90 11.57
N LEU A 113 3.57 1.53 10.31
CA LEU A 113 2.42 0.72 9.88
C LEU A 113 2.45 -0.67 10.52
N PHE A 114 3.61 -1.32 10.54
CA PHE A 114 3.75 -2.66 11.12
C PHE A 114 3.63 -2.62 12.63
N ASP A 115 4.19 -1.62 13.29
CA ASP A 115 4.02 -1.40 14.72
C ASP A 115 2.53 -1.23 15.08
N GLU A 116 1.76 -0.47 14.30
CA GLU A 116 0.31 -0.34 14.55
C GLU A 116 -0.44 -1.66 14.30
N CYS A 117 -0.08 -2.45 13.29
CA CYS A 117 -0.64 -3.79 13.09
C CYS A 117 -0.36 -4.70 14.30
N LEU A 118 0.90 -4.79 14.72
CA LEU A 118 1.35 -5.66 15.81
C LEU A 118 0.74 -5.24 17.17
N LYS A 119 0.62 -3.93 17.41
CA LYS A 119 -0.08 -3.38 18.58
C LYS A 119 -1.54 -3.84 18.67
N ASN A 120 -2.18 -4.12 17.53
CA ASN A 120 -3.54 -4.64 17.45
C ASN A 120 -3.60 -6.17 17.31
N GLY A 121 -2.46 -6.88 17.45
CA GLY A 121 -2.40 -8.34 17.34
C GLY A 121 -2.63 -8.86 15.92
N ILE A 122 -2.30 -8.05 14.91
CA ILE A 122 -2.44 -8.36 13.49
C ILE A 122 -1.05 -8.62 12.90
N GLU A 123 -0.83 -9.84 12.38
CA GLU A 123 0.44 -10.21 11.73
C GLU A 123 0.55 -9.58 10.32
N PRO A 124 1.61 -8.80 10.02
CA PRO A 124 1.84 -8.29 8.67
C PRO A 124 2.22 -9.42 7.71
N VAL A 125 1.57 -9.47 6.55
CA VAL A 125 1.92 -10.38 5.45
C VAL A 125 2.36 -9.54 4.26
N ILE A 126 3.66 -9.52 3.98
CA ILE A 126 4.24 -8.54 3.05
C ILE A 126 4.53 -9.17 1.68
N THR A 127 4.01 -8.53 0.64
CA THR A 127 4.43 -8.76 -0.74
C THR A 127 5.52 -7.74 -1.10
N LEU A 128 6.64 -8.18 -1.66
CA LEU A 128 7.63 -7.26 -2.24
C LEU A 128 7.11 -6.80 -3.61
N SER A 129 6.93 -5.50 -3.83
CA SER A 129 6.34 -4.93 -5.04
C SER A 129 7.10 -3.72 -5.56
#